data_AF-N1R1S8-F1
#
_entry.id   AF-N1R1S8-F1
#
_cell.length_a   1.000
_cell.length_b   1.000
_cell.length_c   1.000
_cell.angle_alpha   90.00
_cell.angle_beta   90.00
_cell.angle_gamma   90.00
#
_symmetry.space_group_name_H-M   'P 1'
#
loop_
_entity.id
_entity.type
_entity.pdbx_description
1 polymer ?
#
loop_
_entity_poly.entity_id
_entity_poly.type
_entity_poly.pdbx_seq_one_letter_code
_entity_poly.pdbx_strand_id
1 'polypeptide(L)'
;MEEVDITDKFMLEVIFIKLQLAQPLFLLLQSGQSFAVTIKFRPSTRHQQHDAEAMALSGYSSNSIEVATDVAAARVIRYMEAVCAKVLKDYSYNKLKQTKERELHLIGLLIDKEK
;
A
#
# COMPACT_ATOMS: atom_id res chain seq x y z
N MET A 1 -10.92 20.56 12.12
CA MET A 1 -10.43 20.01 10.84
C MET A 1 -9.82 18.68 11.22
N GLU A 2 -10.45 17.56 10.86
CA GLU A 2 -9.90 16.24 11.15
C GLU A 2 -8.73 16.00 10.19
N GLU A 3 -7.52 15.82 10.71
CA GLU A 3 -6.40 15.33 9.91
C GLU A 3 -6.68 13.87 9.56
N VAL A 4 -7.02 13.62 8.30
CA VAL A 4 -7.16 12.25 7.78
C VAL A 4 -5.76 11.80 7.38
N ASP A 5 -5.13 11.01 8.24
CA ASP A 5 -3.81 10.45 7.95
C ASP A 5 -3.92 9.40 6.83
N ILE A 6 -3.26 9.64 5.70
CA ILE A 6 -3.35 8.80 4.50
C ILE A 6 -2.39 7.62 4.65
N THR A 7 -2.87 6.58 5.33
CA THR A 7 -2.18 5.29 5.48
C THR A 7 -1.86 4.64 4.13
N ASP A 8 -0.75 3.91 4.05
CA ASP A 8 -0.41 3.06 2.90
C ASP A 8 -1.45 1.94 2.69
N LYS A 9 -2.10 1.48 3.76
CA LYS A 9 -3.27 0.58 3.64
C LYS A 9 -4.37 1.21 2.77
N PHE A 10 -4.78 2.44 3.09
CA PHE A 10 -5.81 3.14 2.33
C PHE A 10 -5.38 3.38 0.87
N MET A 11 -4.12 3.79 0.67
CA MET A 11 -3.57 3.95 -0.67
C MET A 11 -3.59 2.66 -1.48
N LEU A 12 -3.27 1.53 -0.85
CA LEU A 12 -3.32 0.21 -1.48
C LEU A 12 -4.76 -0.13 -1.91
N GLU A 13 -5.75 0.07 -1.06
CA GLU A 13 -7.16 -0.17 -1.40
C GLU A 13 -7.60 0.70 -2.59
N VAL A 14 -7.24 1.98 -2.60
CA VAL A 14 -7.53 2.89 -3.72
C VAL A 14 -6.87 2.41 -5.01
N ILE A 15 -5.61 1.95 -4.98
CA ILE A 15 -4.92 1.40 -6.15
C ILE A 15 -5.70 0.21 -6.72
N PHE A 16 -6.10 -0.73 -5.87
CA PHE A 16 -6.81 -1.93 -6.32
C PHE A 16 -8.18 -1.61 -6.92
N ILE A 17 -8.93 -0.68 -6.31
CA ILE A 17 -10.21 -0.19 -6.85
C ILE A 17 -10.00 0.47 -8.22
N LYS A 18 -9.03 1.39 -8.30
CA LYS A 18 -8.78 2.19 -9.52
C LYS A 18 -8.28 1.34 -10.69
N LEU A 19 -7.48 0.31 -10.40
CA LEU A 19 -6.99 -0.64 -11.38
C LEU A 19 -7.97 -1.80 -11.67
N GLN A 20 -9.15 -1.80 -11.04
CA GLN A 20 -10.15 -2.87 -11.15
C GLN A 20 -9.57 -4.27 -10.85
N LEU A 21 -8.66 -4.33 -9.88
CA LEU A 21 -8.06 -5.58 -9.42
C LEU A 21 -8.94 -6.21 -8.33
N ALA A 22 -8.84 -7.54 -8.19
CA ALA A 22 -9.44 -8.24 -7.06
C ALA A 22 -8.82 -7.74 -5.75
N GLN A 23 -9.67 -7.38 -4.78
CA GLN A 23 -9.22 -6.83 -3.50
C GLN A 23 -8.17 -7.72 -2.81
N PRO A 24 -7.12 -7.12 -2.24
CA PRO A 24 -6.06 -7.88 -1.58
C PRO A 24 -6.57 -8.46 -0.27
N LEU A 25 -6.09 -9.66 0.08
CA LEU A 25 -6.41 -10.33 1.33
C LEU A 25 -5.31 -10.09 2.35
N PHE A 26 -5.67 -9.54 3.51
CA PHE A 26 -4.76 -9.32 4.63
C PHE A 26 -4.82 -10.51 5.60
N LEU A 27 -3.66 -11.12 5.86
CA LEU A 27 -3.50 -12.23 6.78
C LEU A 27 -2.65 -11.78 7.96
N LEU A 28 -3.27 -11.65 9.12
CA LEU A 28 -2.60 -11.30 10.37
C LEU A 28 -2.05 -12.57 11.03
N LEU A 29 -0.77 -12.54 11.40
CA LEU A 29 -0.14 -13.51 12.27
C LEU A 29 0.28 -12.81 13.56
N GLN A 30 -0.18 -13.31 14.70
CA GLN A 30 0.26 -12.86 16.01
C GLN A 30 1.18 -13.91 16.64
N SER A 31 2.33 -13.46 17.14
CA SER A 31 3.26 -14.28 17.92
C SER A 31 3.68 -13.49 19.16
N GLY A 32 3.19 -13.90 20.33
CA GLY A 32 3.35 -13.15 21.58
C GLY A 32 2.76 -11.74 21.48
N GLN A 33 3.61 -10.73 21.70
CA GLN A 33 3.26 -9.31 21.57
C GLN A 33 3.56 -8.72 20.18
N SER A 34 3.98 -9.55 19.23
CA SER A 34 4.32 -9.12 17.86
C SER A 34 3.26 -9.55 16.85
N PHE A 35 2.99 -8.67 15.90
CA PHE A 35 2.06 -8.81 14.79
C PHE A 35 2.81 -8.74 13.48
N ALA A 36 2.58 -9.69 12.57
CA ALA A 36 3.06 -9.63 11.20
C ALA A 36 1.87 -9.75 10.25
N VAL A 37 1.84 -8.93 9.22
CA VAL A 37 0.76 -8.93 8.22
C VAL A 37 1.30 -9.42 6.89
N THR A 38 0.65 -10.41 6.30
CA THR A 38 0.92 -10.89 4.94
C THR A 38 -0.24 -10.52 4.03
N ILE A 39 0.06 -9.87 2.91
CA ILE A 39 -0.94 -9.47 1.94
C ILE A 39 -0.84 -10.40 0.74
N LYS A 40 -1.95 -11.09 0.44
CA LYS A 40 -2.11 -11.89 -0.78
C LYS A 40 -2.85 -11.07 -1.82
N PHE A 41 -2.29 -10.94 -3.01
CA PHE A 41 -2.85 -10.09 -4.05
C PHE A 41 -2.49 -10.53 -5.46
N ARG A 42 -3.22 -9.98 -6.43
CA ARG A 42 -3.01 -10.20 -7.86
C ARG A 42 -2.63 -8.88 -8.52
N PRO A 43 -1.43 -8.75 -9.10
CA PRO A 43 -0.94 -7.45 -9.55
C PRO A 43 -1.45 -7.00 -10.93
N SER A 44 -2.29 -7.78 -11.62
CA SER A 44 -2.79 -7.41 -12.96
C SER A 44 -4.21 -7.92 -13.23
N THR A 45 -4.84 -7.37 -14.27
CA THR A 45 -6.16 -7.81 -14.77
C THR A 45 -6.07 -8.87 -15.86
N ARG A 46 -4.85 -9.18 -16.38
CA ARG A 46 -4.61 -10.19 -17.44
C ARG A 46 -4.98 -11.63 -17.04
N HIS A 47 -5.55 -11.80 -15.86
CA HIS A 47 -5.96 -13.06 -15.25
C HIS A 47 -7.24 -13.65 -15.86
N GLN A 48 -7.84 -13.01 -16.87
CA GLN A 48 -8.79 -13.72 -17.75
C GLN A 48 -8.09 -14.77 -18.64
N GLN A 49 -6.75 -14.81 -18.67
CA GLN A 49 -5.97 -15.86 -19.32
C GLN A 49 -5.09 -16.60 -18.29
N HIS A 50 -5.77 -17.45 -17.51
CA HIS A 50 -5.34 -18.71 -16.91
C HIS A 50 -4.13 -18.85 -15.95
N ASP A 51 -3.12 -17.97 -15.88
CA ASP A 51 -1.86 -18.32 -15.15
C ASP A 51 -1.18 -17.20 -14.35
N ALA A 52 -1.89 -16.16 -13.93
CA ALA A 52 -1.27 -15.18 -13.05
C ALA A 52 -1.40 -15.59 -11.58
N GLU A 53 -0.27 -16.07 -11.06
CA GLU A 53 -0.10 -16.58 -9.70
C GLU A 53 -0.38 -15.48 -8.66
N ALA A 54 -1.10 -15.85 -7.59
CA ALA A 54 -1.34 -14.93 -6.50
C ALA A 54 -0.01 -14.67 -5.76
N MET A 55 0.38 -13.41 -5.67
CA MET A 55 1.55 -12.99 -4.91
C MET A 55 1.20 -12.91 -3.44
N ALA A 56 2.15 -13.25 -2.57
CA ALA A 56 2.05 -13.05 -1.13
C ALA A 56 3.28 -12.26 -0.66
N LEU A 57 3.06 -11.08 -0.07
CA LEU A 57 4.14 -10.27 0.50
C LEU A 57 3.85 -10.00 1.97
N SER A 58 4.82 -10.35 2.82
CA SER A 58 4.76 -10.09 4.26
C SER A 58 5.37 -8.74 4.59
N GLY A 59 4.75 -7.99 5.50
CA GLY A 59 5.36 -6.88 6.22
C GLY A 59 6.38 -7.38 7.25
N TYR A 60 7.01 -6.45 7.94
CA TYR A 60 7.82 -6.77 9.12
C TYR A 60 6.92 -6.96 10.35
N SER A 61 7.41 -7.70 11.34
CA SER A 61 6.73 -7.83 12.62
C SER A 61 6.81 -6.52 13.42
N SER A 62 5.69 -6.07 13.97
CA SER A 62 5.58 -4.89 14.83
C SER A 62 4.74 -5.20 16.06
N ASN A 63 4.90 -4.43 17.13
CA ASN A 63 4.02 -4.51 18.31
C ASN A 63 2.66 -3.81 18.10
N SER A 64 2.46 -3.14 16.95
CA SER A 64 1.20 -2.54 16.54
C SER A 64 0.68 -3.20 15.25
N ILE A 65 -0.58 -3.62 15.27
CA ILE A 65 -1.30 -4.18 14.12
C ILE A 65 -1.37 -3.13 12.99
N GLU A 66 -1.64 -1.88 13.34
CA GLU A 66 -1.76 -0.77 12.40
C GLU A 66 -0.44 -0.56 11.65
N VAL A 67 0.67 -0.46 12.39
CA VAL A 67 2.01 -0.32 11.81
C VAL A 67 2.39 -1.53 10.96
N ALA A 68 2.12 -2.76 11.44
CA ALA A 68 2.40 -3.97 10.68
C ALA A 68 1.61 -4.01 9.35
N THR A 69 0.35 -3.56 9.39
CA THR A 69 -0.52 -3.51 8.22
C THR A 69 -0.03 -2.46 7.23
N ASP A 70 0.35 -1.28 7.71
CA ASP A 70 0.79 -0.17 6.87
C ASP A 70 2.11 -0.50 6.16
N VAL A 71 3.06 -1.08 6.89
CA VAL A 71 4.33 -1.55 6.34
C VAL A 71 4.13 -2.66 5.29
N ALA A 72 3.21 -3.60 5.55
CA ALA A 72 2.88 -4.63 4.57
C ALA A 72 2.28 -4.00 3.30
N ALA A 73 1.38 -3.02 3.46
CA ALA A 73 0.77 -2.31 2.34
C ALA A 73 1.80 -1.52 1.52
N ALA A 74 2.69 -0.78 2.19
CA ALA A 74 3.80 -0.06 1.56
C ALA A 74 4.68 -0.98 0.70
N ARG A 75 4.96 -2.20 1.19
CA ARG A 75 5.72 -3.21 0.44
C ARG A 75 5.01 -3.68 -0.82
N VAL A 76 3.70 -3.91 -0.75
CA VAL A 76 2.90 -4.27 -1.93
C VAL A 76 2.88 -3.13 -2.96
N ILE A 77 2.68 -1.89 -2.51
CA ILE A 77 2.72 -0.72 -3.40
C ILE A 77 4.07 -0.66 -4.13
N ARG A 78 5.18 -0.72 -3.39
CA ARG A 78 6.53 -0.71 -3.99
C ARG A 78 6.76 -1.86 -4.97
N TYR A 79 6.25 -3.05 -4.65
CA TYR A 79 6.32 -4.19 -5.57
C TYR A 79 5.57 -3.89 -6.88
N MET A 80 4.34 -3.37 -6.78
CA MET A 80 3.56 -3.02 -7.97
C MET A 80 4.25 -1.91 -8.77
N GLU A 81 4.87 -0.92 -8.11
CA GLU A 81 5.65 0.15 -8.76
C GLU A 81 6.86 -0.40 -9.51
N ALA A 82 7.65 -1.28 -8.88
CA ALA A 82 8.92 -1.76 -9.44
C ALA A 82 8.73 -2.87 -10.48
N VAL A 83 7.87 -3.85 -10.18
CA VAL A 83 7.70 -5.07 -10.99
C VAL A 83 6.59 -4.92 -12.01
N CYS A 84 5.53 -4.16 -11.68
CA CYS A 84 4.36 -4.00 -12.54
C CYS A 84 4.27 -2.61 -13.18
N ALA A 85 5.40 -1.89 -13.25
CA ALA A 85 5.53 -0.51 -13.72
C ALA A 85 4.78 -0.16 -15.02
N LYS A 86 4.51 -1.14 -15.90
CA LYS A 86 3.68 -0.95 -17.11
C LYS A 86 2.19 -0.70 -16.79
N VAL A 87 1.62 -1.33 -15.77
CA VAL A 87 0.18 -1.22 -15.42
C VAL A 87 -0.13 0.06 -14.63
N LEU A 88 0.80 0.52 -13.77
CA LEU A 88 0.63 1.75 -12.99
C LEU A 88 0.87 3.03 -13.81
N LYS A 89 1.75 2.99 -14.83
CA LYS A 89 2.02 4.15 -15.71
C LYS A 89 0.83 4.54 -16.59
N ASP A 90 -0.05 3.60 -16.91
CA ASP A 90 -1.25 3.85 -17.74
C ASP A 90 -2.41 4.48 -16.94
N TYR A 91 -2.29 4.59 -15.61
CA TYR A 91 -3.30 5.20 -14.75
C TYR A 91 -2.81 6.50 -14.10
N SER A 92 -3.73 7.35 -13.62
CA SER A 92 -3.44 8.62 -12.91
C SER A 92 -2.72 8.44 -11.55
N TYR A 93 -2.09 7.29 -11.29
CA TYR A 93 -1.31 6.98 -10.10
C TYR A 93 -0.20 8.00 -9.85
N ASN A 94 0.46 8.49 -10.90
CA ASN A 94 1.48 9.53 -10.79
C ASN A 94 0.95 10.82 -10.15
N LYS A 95 -0.32 11.18 -10.41
CA LYS A 95 -0.95 12.36 -9.79
C LYS A 95 -1.22 12.12 -8.31
N LEU A 96 -1.73 10.94 -7.96
CA LEU A 96 -2.03 10.58 -6.56
C LEU A 96 -0.74 10.52 -5.72
N LYS A 97 0.34 9.97 -6.29
CA LYS A 97 1.67 9.93 -5.66
C LYS A 97 2.23 11.34 -5.45
N GLN A 98 2.16 12.21 -6.46
CA GLN A 98 2.57 13.61 -6.33
C GLN A 98 1.79 14.37 -5.24
N THR A 99 0.50 14.07 -5.08
CA THR A 99 -0.30 14.67 -3.99
C THR A 99 0.19 14.19 -2.64
N LYS A 100 0.37 12.87 -2.44
CA LYS A 100 0.89 12.32 -1.17
C LYS A 100 2.27 12.88 -0.82
N GLU A 101 3.18 12.96 -1.79
CA GLU A 101 4.52 13.53 -1.59
C GLU A 101 4.47 15.02 -1.22
N ARG A 102 3.57 15.79 -1.83
CA ARG A 102 3.35 17.20 -1.47
C ARG A 102 2.79 17.36 -0.07
N GLU A 103 1.82 16.54 0.32
CA GLU A 103 1.24 16.59 1.66
C GLU A 103 2.27 16.25 2.73
N LEU A 104 3.06 15.17 2.53
CA LEU A 104 4.16 14.83 3.43
C LEU A 104 5.20 15.97 3.54
N HIS A 105 5.52 16.62 2.42
CA HIS A 105 6.42 17.78 2.43
C HIS A 105 5.87 18.96 3.22
N LEU A 106 4.58 19.28 3.06
CA LEU A 106 3.90 20.35 3.78
C LEU A 106 3.82 20.07 5.29
N ILE A 107 3.55 18.82 5.68
CA ILE A 107 3.58 18.38 7.08
C ILE A 107 4.98 18.59 7.67
N GLY A 108 6.04 18.20 6.93
CA GLY A 108 7.42 18.44 7.35
C GLY A 108 7.72 19.92 7.60
N LEU A 109 7.28 20.81 6.71
CA LEU A 109 7.46 22.26 6.86
C LEU A 109 6.69 22.86 8.04
N LEU A 110 5.54 22.29 8.41
CA LEU A 110 4.76 22.73 9.57
C LEU A 110 5.45 22.30 10.88
N ILE A 111 5.94 21.06 10.93
CA ILE A 111 6.70 20.54 12.09
C ILE A 111 7.98 21.35 12.34
N ASP A 112 8.68 21.77 11.27
CA ASP A 112 9.88 22.59 11.39
C ASP A 112 9.59 24.04 11.84
N LYS A 113 8.36 24.54 11.63
CA LYS A 113 7.95 25.89 12.06
C LYS A 113 7.42 25.95 13.48
N GLU A 114 7.04 24.82 14.08
CA GLU A 114 6.59 24.73 15.47
C GLU A 114 7.73 24.50 16.48
N LYS A 115 8.99 24.45 16.01
CA LYS A 115 10.21 24.46 16.83
C LYS A 115 10.81 25.85 16.95
#